data_AF-A0A6P0TKA6-F1
#
_entry.id   AF-A0A6P0TKA6-F1
#
_cell.length_a   1.000
_cell.length_b   1.000
_cell.length_c   1.000
_cell.angle_alpha   90.00
_cell.angle_beta   90.00
_cell.angle_gamma   90.00
#
_symmetry.space_group_name_H-M   'P 1'
#
loop_
_entity.id
_entity.type
_entity.pdbx_description
1 polymer ?
#
loop_
_entity_poly.entity_id
_entity_poly.type
_entity_poly.pdbx_seq_one_letter_code
_entity_poly.pdbx_strand_id
1 'polypeptide(L)'
;MTDFSRWVTPLQRRSEEPTEAGGRVEYEDFPCTVDVTGPLLHTLFQERWQEVELGHVVQGSVLELSFTEPPKIFVLYDGYLTVVTEAWHLHLCVEPHVGGPHDRTPEPLRHQRLIKRAALYRRFNANNRPVSWGIQFWNGSDERMMTLFLPNPYIGEGEELLPEGKPQLEKLGLYETLRQIYVLGEQPIPYSENPLKRPYLAVCRSGRCNPSRNWQPTFDALQEAVDAVGLDIAVQTAGCLEVCKLGPVVFYSGDRTWHTRVTPEVAKQVVQQHVAQGQSLPDHRYPRTNHA
;
A
#
# COMPACT_ATOMS: atom_id res chain seq x y z
N MET A 1 11.00 -3.01 -17.31
CA MET A 1 11.26 -2.44 -15.98
C MET A 1 11.27 -0.95 -16.15
N THR A 2 10.33 -0.23 -15.54
CA THR A 2 10.48 1.22 -15.36
C THR A 2 11.68 1.42 -14.44
N ASP A 3 12.62 2.27 -14.83
CA ASP A 3 13.75 2.61 -13.95
C ASP A 3 13.20 3.29 -12.69
N PHE A 4 13.20 2.55 -11.59
CA PHE A 4 12.82 3.08 -10.29
C PHE A 4 13.82 4.16 -9.89
N SER A 5 13.38 5.43 -9.87
CA SER A 5 14.21 6.52 -9.37
C SER A 5 14.17 6.55 -7.85
N ARG A 6 15.36 6.50 -7.24
CA ARG A 6 15.53 6.73 -5.80
C ARG A 6 15.43 8.21 -5.42
N TRP A 7 15.42 9.11 -6.38
CA TRP A 7 15.36 10.55 -6.14
C TRP A 7 13.98 11.08 -6.47
N VAL A 8 13.34 11.71 -5.48
CA VAL A 8 12.06 12.37 -5.65
C VAL A 8 12.29 13.73 -6.27
N THR A 9 11.52 14.06 -7.33
CA THR A 9 11.48 15.42 -7.85
C THR A 9 10.52 16.24 -7.01
N PRO A 10 10.98 17.26 -6.25
CA PRO A 10 10.12 18.06 -5.38
C PRO A 10 9.03 18.80 -6.16
N LEU A 11 7.81 18.84 -5.61
CA LEU A 11 6.73 19.65 -6.20
C LEU A 11 6.86 21.14 -5.86
N GLN A 12 7.62 21.48 -4.80
CA GLN A 12 7.79 22.85 -4.29
C GLN A 12 6.45 23.57 -4.03
N ARG A 13 5.41 22.81 -3.69
CA ARG A 13 4.05 23.33 -3.46
C ARG A 13 3.75 23.32 -1.97
N ARG A 14 3.44 24.50 -1.45
CA ARG A 14 2.95 24.70 -0.08
C ARG A 14 1.56 25.31 -0.10
N SER A 15 0.74 24.94 0.88
CA SER A 15 -0.57 25.54 1.08
C SER A 15 -0.91 25.57 2.56
N GLU A 16 -1.81 26.46 2.95
CA GLU A 16 -2.29 26.57 4.33
C GLU A 16 -3.83 26.57 4.35
N GLU A 17 -4.39 26.01 5.41
CA GLU A 17 -5.83 26.00 5.68
C GLU A 17 -6.08 26.54 7.11
N PRO A 18 -6.94 27.56 7.30
CA PRO A 18 -7.26 28.05 8.63
C PRO A 18 -8.06 26.99 9.40
N THR A 19 -7.88 26.96 10.72
CA THR A 19 -8.70 26.12 11.61
C THR A 19 -9.69 26.99 12.36
N GLU A 20 -10.87 26.46 12.65
CA GLU A 20 -11.92 27.15 13.43
C GLU A 20 -11.42 27.68 14.79
N ALA A 21 -10.43 27.01 15.40
CA ALA A 21 -9.83 27.41 16.68
C ALA A 21 -8.77 28.54 16.55
N GLY A 22 -8.72 29.26 15.43
CA GLY A 22 -7.78 30.36 15.19
C GLY A 22 -6.35 29.93 14.83
N GLY A 23 -6.08 28.63 14.75
CA GLY A 23 -4.83 28.08 14.21
C GLY A 23 -4.86 27.87 12.69
N ARG A 24 -3.91 27.08 12.16
CA ARG A 24 -3.87 26.69 10.74
C ARG A 24 -3.24 25.31 10.55
N VAL A 25 -3.46 24.70 9.41
CA VAL A 25 -2.72 23.53 8.94
C VAL A 25 -1.88 23.96 7.74
N GLU A 26 -0.58 23.70 7.80
CA GLU A 26 0.33 23.86 6.67
C GLU A 26 0.54 22.50 6.01
N TYR A 27 0.55 22.49 4.68
CA TYR A 27 0.79 21.31 3.84
C TYR A 27 1.98 21.56 2.92
N GLU A 28 2.90 20.60 2.87
CA GLU A 28 3.97 20.53 1.88
C GLU A 28 3.73 19.30 0.99
N ASP A 29 3.32 19.56 -0.25
CA ASP A 29 2.91 18.51 -1.19
C ASP A 29 4.12 17.74 -1.74
N PHE A 30 3.96 16.43 -1.93
CA PHE A 30 4.95 15.55 -2.58
C PHE A 30 4.31 14.70 -3.70
N PRO A 31 5.10 14.19 -4.67
CA PRO A 31 4.54 13.43 -5.79
C PRO A 31 3.79 12.17 -5.35
N CYS A 32 2.68 11.86 -6.02
CA CYS A 32 1.76 10.79 -5.63
C CYS A 32 1.91 9.50 -6.45
N THR A 33 2.96 9.37 -7.25
CA THR A 33 3.20 8.13 -8.01
C THR A 33 3.49 6.97 -7.06
N VAL A 34 3.17 5.74 -7.48
CA VAL A 34 3.44 4.54 -6.68
C VAL A 34 4.93 4.34 -6.37
N ASP A 35 5.83 4.88 -7.20
CA ASP A 35 7.28 4.86 -6.97
C ASP A 35 7.73 5.84 -5.88
N VAL A 36 6.87 6.78 -5.48
CA VAL A 36 7.12 7.69 -4.36
C VAL A 36 6.32 7.26 -3.14
N THR A 37 5.01 7.02 -3.29
CA THR A 37 4.12 6.63 -2.19
C THR A 37 4.38 5.20 -1.71
N GLY A 38 4.78 4.29 -2.59
CA GLY A 38 5.02 2.89 -2.24
C GLY A 38 6.15 2.70 -1.23
N PRO A 39 7.36 3.19 -1.51
CA PRO A 39 8.45 3.21 -0.54
C PRO A 39 8.10 3.89 0.78
N LEU A 40 7.42 5.04 0.73
CA LEU A 40 6.96 5.75 1.93
C LEU A 40 6.05 4.87 2.78
N LEU A 41 5.03 4.26 2.17
CA LEU A 41 4.07 3.42 2.88
C LEU A 41 4.72 2.13 3.40
N HIS A 42 5.72 1.60 2.69
CA HIS A 42 6.50 0.46 3.17
C HIS A 42 7.31 0.84 4.43
N THR A 43 8.04 1.96 4.41
CA THR A 43 8.75 2.45 5.60
C THR A 43 7.79 2.61 6.79
N LEU A 44 6.63 3.24 6.58
CA LEU A 44 5.69 3.51 7.66
C LEU A 44 5.02 2.24 8.21
N PHE A 45 4.61 1.30 7.36
CA PHE A 45 3.81 0.15 7.77
C PHE A 45 4.60 -1.15 7.97
N GLN A 46 5.84 -1.25 7.51
CA GLN A 46 6.68 -2.45 7.72
C GLN A 46 7.85 -2.19 8.66
N GLU A 47 8.42 -0.98 8.66
CA GLU A 47 9.63 -0.68 9.44
C GLU A 47 9.36 0.18 10.67
N ARG A 48 8.40 1.13 10.55
CA ARG A 48 8.11 2.16 11.56
C ARG A 48 6.68 2.11 12.07
N TRP A 49 6.03 0.95 11.99
CA TRP A 49 4.62 0.78 12.34
C TRP A 49 4.32 1.14 13.80
N GLN A 50 5.29 1.01 14.70
CA GLN A 50 5.17 1.38 16.12
C GLN A 50 5.04 2.89 16.35
N GLU A 51 5.42 3.69 15.36
CA GLU A 51 5.49 5.15 15.46
C GLU A 51 4.39 5.86 14.67
N VAL A 52 3.56 5.09 13.97
CA VAL A 52 2.57 5.63 13.04
C VAL A 52 1.19 5.16 13.47
N GLU A 53 0.29 6.12 13.60
CA GLU A 53 -1.13 5.84 13.75
C GLU A 53 -1.84 6.25 12.47
N LEU A 54 -3.00 5.66 12.23
CA LEU A 54 -3.82 5.97 11.08
C LEU A 54 -5.18 6.45 11.53
N GLY A 55 -5.76 7.38 10.80
CA GLY A 55 -7.09 7.86 11.11
C GLY A 55 -7.91 8.22 9.90
N HIS A 56 -9.20 8.31 10.14
CA HIS A 56 -10.17 8.89 9.24
C HIS A 56 -10.89 10.00 9.98
N VAL A 57 -10.53 11.25 9.65
CA VAL A 57 -10.99 12.45 10.34
C VAL A 57 -11.95 13.21 9.43
N VAL A 58 -13.24 13.18 9.78
CA VAL A 58 -14.27 13.94 9.08
C VAL A 58 -15.10 14.75 10.08
N GLN A 59 -15.78 15.79 9.60
CA GLN A 59 -16.67 16.57 10.45
C GLN A 59 -17.77 15.66 11.04
N GLY A 60 -17.83 15.58 12.37
CA GLY A 60 -18.79 14.75 13.10
C GLY A 60 -18.36 13.31 13.39
N SER A 61 -17.19 12.83 12.91
CA SER A 61 -16.69 11.50 13.26
C SER A 61 -15.18 11.37 13.08
N VAL A 62 -14.54 10.74 14.07
CA VAL A 62 -13.11 10.41 14.04
C VAL A 62 -12.95 8.93 14.37
N LEU A 63 -12.15 8.25 13.56
CA LEU A 63 -11.64 6.91 13.83
C LEU A 63 -10.12 6.97 13.80
N GLU A 64 -9.48 6.47 14.84
CA GLU A 64 -8.02 6.33 14.93
C GLU A 64 -7.70 4.86 15.24
N LEU A 65 -6.70 4.32 14.57
CA LEU A 65 -6.23 2.95 14.76
C LEU A 65 -4.72 2.97 14.93
N SER A 66 -4.25 2.25 15.94
CA SER A 66 -2.84 2.02 16.19
C SER A 66 -2.48 0.58 15.87
N PHE A 67 -1.20 0.34 15.58
CA PHE A 67 -0.66 -1.00 15.40
C PHE A 67 -0.23 -1.56 16.76
N THR A 68 -0.68 -2.78 17.07
CA THR A 68 -0.23 -3.53 18.27
C THR A 68 0.84 -4.58 17.92
N GLU A 69 0.99 -4.89 16.64
CA GLU A 69 1.93 -5.86 16.07
C GLU A 69 2.23 -5.48 14.62
N PRO A 70 3.32 -6.00 14.02
CA PRO A 70 3.58 -5.82 12.60
C PRO A 70 2.42 -6.35 11.74
N PRO A 71 2.08 -5.70 10.61
CA PRO A 71 1.03 -6.19 9.73
C PRO A 71 1.32 -7.60 9.22
N LYS A 72 0.29 -8.45 9.23
CA LYS A 72 0.35 -9.84 8.69
C LYS A 72 0.33 -9.88 7.17
N ILE A 73 -0.30 -8.88 6.55
CA ILE A 73 -0.36 -8.73 5.10
C ILE A 73 -0.03 -7.29 4.76
N PHE A 74 0.84 -7.12 3.76
CA PHE A 74 1.18 -5.85 3.15
C PHE A 74 1.37 -6.11 1.65
N VAL A 75 0.32 -5.86 0.85
CA VAL A 75 0.32 -6.26 -0.56
C VAL A 75 -0.41 -5.25 -1.44
N LEU A 76 0.18 -4.93 -2.59
CA LEU A 76 -0.49 -4.17 -3.64
C LEU A 76 -1.20 -5.12 -4.60
N TYR A 77 -2.53 -5.09 -4.58
CA TYR A 77 -3.36 -5.86 -5.51
C TYR A 77 -4.35 -4.94 -6.22
N ASP A 78 -4.32 -5.00 -7.55
CA ASP A 78 -5.20 -4.25 -8.46
C ASP A 78 -5.46 -2.81 -8.01
N GLY A 79 -4.41 -2.00 -7.90
CA GLY A 79 -4.53 -0.58 -7.55
C GLY A 79 -4.54 -0.27 -6.05
N TYR A 80 -4.88 -1.24 -5.20
CA TYR A 80 -5.03 -1.02 -3.77
C TYR A 80 -3.89 -1.66 -2.97
N LEU A 81 -3.16 -0.84 -2.21
CA LEU A 81 -2.37 -1.32 -1.09
C LEU A 81 -3.33 -1.83 -0.03
N THR A 82 -3.15 -3.09 0.37
CA THR A 82 -3.92 -3.75 1.42
C THR A 82 -2.98 -4.04 2.59
N VAL A 83 -3.33 -3.53 3.76
CA VAL A 83 -2.62 -3.78 5.01
C VAL A 83 -3.58 -4.46 5.98
N VAL A 84 -3.18 -5.59 6.54
CA VAL A 84 -4.02 -6.40 7.46
C VAL A 84 -3.26 -6.65 8.75
N THR A 85 -3.88 -6.28 9.87
CA THR A 85 -3.48 -6.66 11.23
C THR A 85 -4.43 -7.75 11.74
N GLU A 86 -4.23 -8.24 12.97
CA GLU A 86 -5.21 -9.14 13.58
C GLU A 86 -6.57 -8.46 13.81
N ALA A 87 -6.59 -7.19 14.21
CA ALA A 87 -7.80 -6.51 14.66
C ALA A 87 -8.54 -5.75 13.53
N TRP A 88 -7.82 -5.31 12.50
CA TRP A 88 -8.36 -4.42 11.47
C TRP A 88 -7.61 -4.56 10.14
N HIS A 89 -8.19 -4.04 9.06
CA HIS A 89 -7.50 -3.91 7.78
C HIS A 89 -7.84 -2.59 7.10
N LEU A 90 -6.98 -2.17 6.18
CA LEU A 90 -7.23 -1.00 5.32
C LEU A 90 -6.92 -1.31 3.85
N HIS A 91 -7.51 -0.48 2.99
CA HIS A 91 -7.25 -0.46 1.56
C HIS A 91 -7.00 0.99 1.12
N LEU A 92 -5.86 1.25 0.47
CA LEU A 92 -5.48 2.57 -0.04
C LEU A 92 -5.17 2.50 -1.54
N CYS A 93 -5.87 3.28 -2.36
CA CYS A 93 -5.71 3.26 -3.82
C CYS A 93 -4.47 4.07 -4.25
N VAL A 94 -3.36 3.38 -4.46
CA VAL A 94 -2.06 3.97 -4.87
C VAL A 94 -1.82 3.85 -6.38
N GLU A 95 -2.62 3.05 -7.07
CA GLU A 95 -2.60 2.87 -8.53
C GLU A 95 -4.01 2.68 -9.11
N PRO A 96 -4.21 2.85 -10.43
CA PRO A 96 -5.50 2.59 -11.06
C PRO A 96 -6.00 1.16 -10.78
N HIS A 97 -7.12 1.06 -10.07
CA HIS A 97 -7.83 -0.20 -9.86
C HIS A 97 -8.65 -0.55 -11.10
N VAL A 98 -8.24 -1.57 -11.85
CA VAL A 98 -8.90 -1.86 -13.14
C VAL A 98 -10.15 -2.72 -12.98
N GLY A 99 -10.34 -3.43 -11.86
CA GLY A 99 -11.50 -4.27 -11.61
C GLY A 99 -11.27 -5.73 -12.01
N GLY A 100 -10.09 -6.24 -11.69
CA GLY A 100 -9.67 -7.62 -11.94
C GLY A 100 -9.39 -7.92 -13.42
N PRO A 101 -9.44 -9.19 -13.84
CA PRO A 101 -9.02 -9.62 -15.17
C PRO A 101 -9.87 -9.11 -16.35
N HIS A 102 -11.05 -8.54 -16.07
CA HIS A 102 -11.99 -8.06 -17.09
C HIS A 102 -12.14 -6.54 -17.09
N ASP A 103 -11.24 -5.83 -16.43
CA ASP A 103 -11.20 -4.38 -16.45
C ASP A 103 -12.55 -3.71 -16.10
N ARG A 104 -13.27 -4.30 -15.14
CA ARG A 104 -14.68 -3.93 -14.83
C ARG A 104 -14.85 -2.54 -14.23
N THR A 105 -13.79 -1.92 -13.73
CA THR A 105 -13.87 -0.58 -13.16
C THR A 105 -13.82 0.43 -14.30
N PRO A 106 -14.85 1.29 -14.49
CA PRO A 106 -14.84 2.33 -15.52
C PRO A 106 -13.72 3.35 -15.29
N GLU A 107 -13.12 3.86 -16.37
CA GLU A 107 -12.01 4.82 -16.29
C GLU A 107 -12.27 6.02 -15.36
N PRO A 108 -13.43 6.71 -15.39
CA PRO A 108 -13.69 7.83 -14.47
C PRO A 108 -13.56 7.44 -13.01
N LEU A 109 -14.00 6.23 -12.65
CA LEU A 109 -13.93 5.70 -11.30
C LEU A 109 -12.49 5.33 -10.89
N ARG A 110 -11.65 4.91 -11.85
CA ARG A 110 -10.21 4.67 -11.61
C ARG A 110 -9.52 5.98 -11.23
N HIS A 111 -9.84 7.07 -11.96
CA HIS A 111 -9.28 8.40 -11.67
C HIS A 111 -9.77 8.95 -10.34
N GLN A 112 -11.05 8.78 -10.02
CA GLN A 112 -11.64 9.23 -8.76
C GLN A 112 -11.02 8.54 -7.55
N ARG A 113 -10.83 7.21 -7.58
CA ARG A 113 -10.36 6.43 -6.42
C ARG A 113 -8.89 6.68 -6.06
N LEU A 114 -8.07 6.92 -7.08
CA LEU A 114 -6.62 7.03 -6.97
C LEU A 114 -6.20 8.24 -6.12
N ILE A 115 -5.16 8.10 -5.31
CA ILE A 115 -4.49 9.24 -4.68
C ILE A 115 -4.02 10.21 -5.76
N LYS A 116 -4.50 11.46 -5.70
CA LYS A 116 -4.10 12.55 -6.61
C LYS A 116 -3.33 13.65 -5.90
N ARG A 117 -3.38 13.71 -4.57
CA ARG A 117 -2.57 14.63 -3.77
C ARG A 117 -2.12 13.94 -2.48
N ALA A 118 -0.90 14.25 -2.06
CA ALA A 118 -0.29 13.78 -0.83
C ALA A 118 0.58 14.90 -0.26
N ALA A 119 0.51 15.12 1.05
CA ALA A 119 1.28 16.16 1.71
C ALA A 119 1.72 15.75 3.10
N LEU A 120 2.94 16.15 3.49
CA LEU A 120 3.27 16.25 4.90
C LEU A 120 2.55 17.48 5.45
N TYR A 121 1.93 17.34 6.62
CA TYR A 121 1.24 18.45 7.27
C TYR A 121 1.83 18.77 8.63
N ARG A 122 1.68 20.04 9.01
CA ARG A 122 1.88 20.53 10.37
C ARG A 122 0.66 21.35 10.78
N ARG A 123 0.07 21.02 11.92
CA ARG A 123 -1.00 21.83 12.51
C ARG A 123 -0.39 22.81 13.51
N PHE A 124 -0.83 24.05 13.46
CA PHE A 124 -0.45 25.13 14.36
C PHE A 124 -1.67 25.58 15.17
N ASN A 125 -1.44 25.95 16.42
CA ASN A 125 -2.46 26.59 17.25
C ASN A 125 -2.57 28.10 16.97
N ALA A 126 -3.47 28.79 17.67
CA ALA A 126 -3.70 30.24 17.51
C ALA A 126 -2.47 31.10 17.83
N ASN A 127 -1.50 30.58 18.60
CA ASN A 127 -0.24 31.24 18.93
C ASN A 127 0.88 30.90 17.93
N ASN A 128 0.53 30.34 16.78
CA ASN A 128 1.48 29.95 15.73
C ASN A 128 2.54 28.92 16.21
N ARG A 129 2.21 28.08 17.21
CA ARG A 129 3.06 26.96 17.62
C ARG A 129 2.59 25.67 16.95
N PRO A 130 3.49 24.86 16.36
CA PRO A 130 3.11 23.55 15.83
C PRO A 130 2.66 22.64 16.98
N VAL A 131 1.66 21.81 16.74
CA VAL A 131 1.03 20.94 17.75
C VAL A 131 0.76 19.53 17.25
N SER A 132 0.83 19.28 15.94
CA SER A 132 0.64 17.95 15.33
C SER A 132 1.31 17.88 13.97
N TRP A 133 1.79 16.69 13.61
CA TRP A 133 2.50 16.37 12.38
C TRP A 133 1.89 15.10 11.77
N GLY A 134 1.87 15.01 10.46
CA GLY A 134 1.37 13.81 9.80
C GLY A 134 1.44 13.86 8.28
N ILE A 135 0.77 12.91 7.65
CA ILE A 135 0.61 12.83 6.20
C ILE A 135 -0.87 12.79 5.87
N GLN A 136 -1.29 13.58 4.88
CA GLN A 136 -2.66 13.59 4.38
C GLN A 136 -2.68 13.19 2.90
N PHE A 137 -3.66 12.36 2.54
CA PHE A 137 -3.93 11.98 1.16
C PHE A 137 -5.28 12.52 0.69
N TRP A 138 -5.40 12.80 -0.60
CA TRP A 138 -6.66 13.12 -1.27
C TRP A 138 -6.82 12.31 -2.55
N ASN A 139 -8.06 11.95 -2.86
CA ASN A 139 -8.39 11.20 -4.06
C ASN A 139 -8.58 12.13 -5.28
N GLY A 140 -9.01 11.58 -6.42
CA GLY A 140 -9.24 12.36 -7.64
C GLY A 140 -10.46 13.27 -7.66
N SER A 141 -11.22 13.31 -6.56
CA SER A 141 -12.32 14.26 -6.32
C SER A 141 -12.00 15.27 -5.22
N ASP A 142 -10.71 15.41 -4.85
CA ASP A 142 -10.23 16.26 -3.76
C ASP A 142 -10.82 15.91 -2.38
N GLU A 143 -11.33 14.69 -2.22
CA GLU A 143 -11.83 14.20 -0.94
C GLU A 143 -10.66 13.74 -0.07
N ARG A 144 -10.64 14.17 1.20
CA ARG A 144 -9.65 13.68 2.18
C ARG A 144 -9.83 12.17 2.36
N MET A 145 -8.74 11.44 2.15
CA MET A 145 -8.64 10.01 2.47
C MET A 145 -8.07 9.85 3.89
N MET A 146 -7.59 8.65 4.22
CA MET A 146 -6.93 8.40 5.51
C MET A 146 -5.77 9.38 5.79
N THR A 147 -5.61 9.72 7.05
CA THR A 147 -4.52 10.51 7.61
C THR A 147 -3.55 9.55 8.30
N LEU A 148 -2.24 9.78 8.15
CA LEU A 148 -1.23 9.11 8.96
C LEU A 148 -0.70 10.10 9.99
N PHE A 149 -0.86 9.80 11.26
CA PHE A 149 -0.31 10.61 12.34
C PHE A 149 1.12 10.17 12.62
N LEU A 150 2.01 11.15 12.69
CA LEU A 150 3.42 10.94 12.99
C LEU A 150 3.69 11.30 14.46
N PRO A 151 4.83 10.84 15.05
CA PRO A 151 5.09 11.03 16.47
C PRO A 151 4.99 12.50 16.91
N ASN A 152 4.26 12.72 18.00
CA ASN A 152 4.03 14.04 18.55
C ASN A 152 5.00 14.32 19.73
N PRO A 153 5.88 15.34 19.64
CA PRO A 153 6.82 15.67 20.70
C PRO A 153 6.18 16.18 22.00
N TYR A 154 4.87 16.46 22.00
CA TYR A 154 4.14 16.91 23.18
C TYR A 154 3.30 15.82 23.84
N ILE A 155 3.29 14.60 23.29
CA ILE A 155 2.51 13.47 23.80
C ILE A 155 3.49 12.42 24.37
N GLY A 156 3.18 11.91 25.56
CA GLY A 156 3.91 10.84 26.24
C GLY A 156 3.63 9.46 25.63
N GLU A 157 4.06 8.39 26.30
CA GLU A 157 3.86 7.01 25.81
C GLU A 157 2.44 6.50 26.08
N GLY A 158 1.75 7.02 27.11
CA GLY A 158 0.38 6.66 27.47
C GLY A 158 -0.66 7.65 26.94
N GLU A 159 -0.37 8.31 25.81
CA GLU A 159 -1.20 9.34 25.17
C GLU A 159 -1.45 10.60 26.03
N GLU A 160 -0.70 10.77 27.12
CA GLU A 160 -0.80 11.95 27.98
C GLU A 160 -0.08 13.17 27.37
N LEU A 161 -0.63 14.36 27.60
CA LEU A 161 0.09 15.59 27.30
C LEU A 161 1.27 15.75 28.25
N LEU A 162 2.46 15.98 27.69
CA LEU A 162 3.67 16.24 28.47
C LEU A 162 3.58 17.61 29.17
N PRO A 163 4.31 17.78 30.30
CA PRO A 163 4.36 19.05 31.00
C PRO A 163 4.82 20.20 30.09
N GLU A 164 4.25 21.38 30.30
CA GLU A 164 4.61 22.58 29.53
C GLU A 164 6.12 22.84 29.57
N GLY A 165 6.71 23.12 28.41
CA GLY A 165 8.14 23.39 28.27
C GLY A 165 9.04 22.15 28.26
N LYS A 166 8.49 20.93 28.28
CA LYS A 166 9.28 19.68 28.22
C LYS A 166 8.93 18.80 26.99
N PRO A 167 9.05 19.31 25.76
CA PRO A 167 8.82 18.50 24.57
C PRO A 167 9.94 17.46 24.37
N GLN A 168 9.57 16.28 23.86
CA GLN A 168 10.47 15.23 23.38
C GLN A 168 10.75 15.45 21.88
N LEU A 169 11.59 16.44 21.56
CA LEU A 169 11.83 16.88 20.17
C LEU A 169 12.44 15.80 19.28
N GLU A 170 13.12 14.82 19.86
CA GLU A 170 13.65 13.63 19.19
C GLU A 170 12.57 12.85 18.43
N LYS A 171 11.30 12.91 18.87
CA LYS A 171 10.15 12.29 18.17
C LYS A 171 9.95 12.84 16.75
N LEU A 172 10.44 14.03 16.45
CA LEU A 172 10.34 14.62 15.10
C LEU A 172 11.29 13.97 14.08
N GLY A 173 12.19 13.07 14.50
CA GLY A 173 13.18 12.45 13.61
C GLY A 173 12.56 11.73 12.40
N LEU A 174 11.43 11.04 12.58
CA LEU A 174 10.70 10.39 11.48
C LEU A 174 10.14 11.44 10.50
N TYR A 175 9.46 12.48 11.01
CA TYR A 175 8.93 13.57 10.18
C TYR A 175 10.02 14.24 9.34
N GLU A 176 11.15 14.60 9.96
CA GLU A 176 12.24 15.26 9.27
C GLU A 176 12.87 14.36 8.20
N THR A 177 13.06 13.07 8.49
CA THR A 177 13.58 12.11 7.51
C THR A 177 12.65 11.99 6.29
N LEU A 178 11.34 11.84 6.52
CA LEU A 178 10.36 11.78 5.43
C LEU A 178 10.34 13.07 4.62
N ARG A 179 10.41 14.23 5.28
CA ARG A 179 10.43 15.52 4.61
C ARG A 179 11.67 15.68 3.73
N GLN A 180 12.84 15.27 4.21
CA GLN A 180 14.09 15.32 3.45
C GLN A 180 14.06 14.47 2.18
N ILE A 181 13.44 13.30 2.25
CA ILE A 181 13.33 12.38 1.11
C ILE A 181 12.23 12.81 0.15
N TYR A 182 11.00 12.96 0.66
CA TYR A 182 9.79 13.01 -0.18
C TYR A 182 9.35 14.43 -0.54
N VAL A 183 9.61 15.42 0.30
CA VAL A 183 9.23 16.81 0.02
C VAL A 183 10.39 17.57 -0.60
N LEU A 184 11.59 17.46 -0.01
CA LEU A 184 12.76 18.24 -0.41
C LEU A 184 13.60 17.55 -1.49
N GLY A 185 13.55 16.22 -1.59
CA GLY A 185 14.37 15.47 -2.55
C GLY A 185 15.88 15.56 -2.27
N GLU A 186 16.27 15.91 -1.05
CA GLU A 186 17.67 16.09 -0.63
C GLU A 186 18.33 14.75 -0.23
N GLN A 187 17.51 13.73 0.06
CA GLN A 187 17.97 12.38 0.35
C GLN A 187 17.28 11.34 -0.54
N PRO A 188 17.98 10.25 -0.89
CA PRO A 188 17.40 9.20 -1.70
C PRO A 188 16.41 8.37 -0.88
N ILE A 189 15.40 7.84 -1.56
CA ILE A 189 14.56 6.74 -1.08
C ILE A 189 15.48 5.56 -0.69
N PRO A 190 15.32 4.96 0.51
CA PRO A 190 16.23 3.97 1.06
C PRO A 190 16.05 2.55 0.50
N TYR A 191 15.56 2.42 -0.74
CA TYR A 191 15.39 1.13 -1.42
C TYR A 191 16.07 1.17 -2.78
N SER A 192 16.56 0.02 -3.26
CA SER A 192 17.11 -0.14 -4.61
C SER A 192 16.02 -0.34 -5.68
N GLU A 193 14.83 -0.76 -5.26
CA GLU A 193 13.66 -1.04 -6.08
C GLU A 193 12.39 -0.64 -5.30
N ASN A 194 11.26 -0.49 -5.99
CA ASN A 194 9.99 -0.21 -5.31
C ASN A 194 9.51 -1.46 -4.55
N PRO A 195 9.43 -1.43 -3.20
CA PRO A 195 9.05 -2.61 -2.42
C PRO A 195 7.60 -3.06 -2.68
N LEU A 196 6.71 -2.17 -3.14
CA LEU A 196 5.34 -2.54 -3.53
C LEU A 196 5.25 -3.25 -4.89
N LYS A 197 6.34 -3.23 -5.66
CA LYS A 197 6.38 -3.79 -7.02
C LYS A 197 7.11 -5.13 -7.11
N ARG A 198 7.57 -5.65 -5.96
CA ARG A 198 8.14 -6.99 -5.89
C ARG A 198 7.11 -8.03 -6.35
N PRO A 199 7.43 -8.86 -7.37
CA PRO A 199 6.50 -9.85 -7.85
C PRO A 199 6.16 -10.89 -6.78
N TYR A 200 4.93 -11.38 -6.84
CA TYR A 200 4.43 -12.42 -5.95
C TYR A 200 3.43 -13.31 -6.68
N LEU A 201 3.25 -14.52 -6.15
CA LEU A 201 2.17 -15.43 -6.50
C LEU A 201 1.14 -15.46 -5.39
N ALA A 202 -0.14 -15.33 -5.72
CA ALA A 202 -1.22 -15.35 -4.75
C ALA A 202 -2.25 -16.43 -5.06
N VAL A 203 -2.52 -17.31 -4.09
CA VAL A 203 -3.53 -18.37 -4.18
C VAL A 203 -4.87 -17.89 -3.60
N CYS A 204 -5.95 -17.96 -4.38
CA CYS A 204 -7.32 -17.63 -3.93
C CYS A 204 -7.78 -18.59 -2.82
N ARG A 205 -8.09 -18.06 -1.63
CA ARG A 205 -8.69 -18.82 -0.52
C ARG A 205 -10.21 -18.73 -0.44
N SER A 206 -10.83 -17.93 -1.32
CA SER A 206 -12.26 -17.67 -1.26
C SER A 206 -13.06 -18.96 -1.41
N GLY A 207 -13.96 -19.23 -0.46
CA GLY A 207 -14.93 -20.33 -0.57
C GLY A 207 -15.87 -20.19 -1.78
N ARG A 208 -15.88 -19.03 -2.46
CA ARG A 208 -16.61 -18.84 -3.71
C ARG A 208 -15.89 -19.49 -4.91
N CYS A 209 -14.56 -19.32 -4.99
CA CYS A 209 -13.72 -19.85 -6.08
C CYS A 209 -13.38 -21.33 -5.86
N ASN A 210 -13.22 -21.72 -4.59
CA ASN A 210 -12.82 -23.05 -4.16
C ASN A 210 -13.78 -23.51 -3.04
N PRO A 211 -14.94 -24.12 -3.37
CA PRO A 211 -15.95 -24.50 -2.38
C PRO A 211 -15.42 -25.42 -1.27
N SER A 212 -14.45 -26.30 -1.59
CA SER A 212 -13.79 -27.16 -0.60
C SER A 212 -12.82 -26.41 0.31
N ARG A 213 -12.49 -25.15 -0.02
CA ARG A 213 -11.45 -24.33 0.63
C ARG A 213 -10.08 -25.01 0.71
N ASN A 214 -9.85 -26.04 -0.09
CA ASN A 214 -8.60 -26.80 -0.13
C ASN A 214 -7.59 -26.09 -1.04
N TRP A 215 -6.98 -25.02 -0.55
CA TRP A 215 -6.01 -24.21 -1.30
C TRP A 215 -4.56 -24.59 -0.99
N GLN A 216 -4.33 -25.28 0.14
CA GLN A 216 -3.01 -25.64 0.66
C GLN A 216 -2.18 -26.44 -0.34
N PRO A 217 -2.71 -27.48 -1.03
CA PRO A 217 -1.89 -28.25 -1.96
C PRO A 217 -1.36 -27.42 -3.14
N THR A 218 -2.15 -26.45 -3.62
CA THR A 218 -1.71 -25.53 -4.67
C THR A 218 -0.66 -24.56 -4.13
N PHE A 219 -0.84 -24.05 -2.91
CA PHE A 219 0.12 -23.17 -2.26
C PHE A 219 1.46 -23.86 -2.03
N ASP A 220 1.46 -25.05 -1.43
CA ASP A 220 2.66 -25.81 -1.13
C ASP A 220 3.43 -26.14 -2.42
N ALA A 221 2.73 -26.55 -3.48
CA ALA A 221 3.35 -26.83 -4.77
C ALA A 221 3.95 -25.59 -5.46
N LEU A 222 3.37 -24.40 -5.28
CA LEU A 222 3.98 -23.15 -5.74
C LEU A 222 5.24 -22.82 -4.94
N GLN A 223 5.17 -22.93 -3.60
CA GLN A 223 6.30 -22.63 -2.73
C GLN A 223 7.48 -23.55 -3.03
N GLU A 224 7.26 -24.87 -3.06
CA GLU A 224 8.28 -25.85 -3.43
C GLU A 224 8.90 -25.57 -4.80
N ALA A 225 8.08 -25.17 -5.78
CA ALA A 225 8.57 -24.87 -7.12
C ALA A 225 9.39 -23.57 -7.17
N VAL A 226 8.99 -22.54 -6.43
CA VAL A 226 9.73 -21.27 -6.30
C VAL A 226 11.09 -21.53 -5.67
N ASP A 227 11.13 -22.30 -4.58
CA ASP A 227 12.35 -22.65 -3.87
C ASP A 227 13.28 -23.50 -4.74
N ALA A 228 12.73 -24.47 -5.46
CA ALA A 228 13.51 -25.35 -6.35
C ALA A 228 14.13 -24.62 -7.55
N VAL A 229 13.47 -23.58 -8.08
CA VAL A 229 14.01 -22.75 -9.16
C VAL A 229 14.94 -21.66 -8.62
N GLY A 230 14.83 -21.29 -7.35
CA GLY A 230 15.61 -20.23 -6.71
C GLY A 230 15.14 -18.82 -7.09
N LEU A 231 13.82 -18.64 -7.25
CA LEU A 231 13.24 -17.32 -7.55
C LEU A 231 13.02 -16.51 -6.27
N ASP A 232 13.40 -15.23 -6.28
CA ASP A 232 13.09 -14.29 -5.20
C ASP A 232 11.68 -13.69 -5.38
N ILE A 233 10.65 -14.52 -5.22
CA ILE A 233 9.25 -14.10 -5.24
C ILE A 233 8.48 -14.69 -4.07
N ALA A 234 7.59 -13.90 -3.49
CA ALA A 234 6.75 -14.39 -2.40
C ALA A 234 5.59 -15.24 -2.93
N VAL A 235 5.32 -16.37 -2.27
CA VAL A 235 4.05 -17.10 -2.42
C VAL A 235 3.16 -16.76 -1.23
N GLN A 236 1.97 -16.26 -1.51
CA GLN A 236 1.05 -15.82 -0.48
C GLN A 236 -0.38 -16.25 -0.77
N THR A 237 -1.25 -16.00 0.18
CA THR A 237 -2.68 -16.27 0.04
C THR A 237 -3.43 -14.97 -0.21
N ALA A 238 -4.46 -15.02 -1.05
CA ALA A 238 -5.35 -13.90 -1.31
C ALA A 238 -6.79 -14.23 -0.90
N GLY A 239 -7.56 -13.17 -0.69
CA GLY A 239 -9.01 -13.26 -0.59
C GLY A 239 -9.67 -13.60 -1.93
N CYS A 240 -10.74 -12.90 -2.28
CA CYS A 240 -11.42 -13.11 -3.55
C CYS A 240 -10.69 -12.39 -4.70
N LEU A 241 -10.20 -13.14 -5.69
CA LEU A 241 -9.61 -12.60 -6.93
C LEU A 241 -10.64 -12.37 -8.05
N GLU A 242 -11.93 -12.41 -7.69
CA GLU A 242 -13.08 -12.13 -8.56
C GLU A 242 -13.28 -13.04 -9.79
N VAL A 243 -12.57 -14.17 -9.86
CA VAL A 243 -12.72 -15.23 -10.87
C VAL A 243 -13.40 -16.46 -10.25
N CYS A 244 -14.60 -16.26 -9.69
CA CYS A 244 -15.21 -17.19 -8.75
C CYS A 244 -15.63 -18.57 -9.33
N LYS A 245 -15.63 -18.80 -10.65
CA LYS A 245 -16.08 -20.09 -11.24
C LYS A 245 -14.96 -21.00 -11.73
N LEU A 246 -13.69 -20.59 -11.62
CA LEU A 246 -12.56 -21.27 -12.26
C LEU A 246 -11.44 -21.62 -11.27
N GLY A 247 -11.78 -21.84 -9.99
CA GLY A 247 -10.79 -22.17 -8.97
C GLY A 247 -10.22 -23.59 -9.06
N PRO A 248 -9.09 -23.86 -8.37
CA PRO A 248 -8.23 -22.89 -7.67
C PRO A 248 -7.62 -21.84 -8.62
N VAL A 249 -7.54 -20.59 -8.16
CA VAL A 249 -7.02 -19.46 -8.94
C VAL A 249 -5.70 -19.01 -8.33
N VAL A 250 -4.70 -18.82 -9.19
CA VAL A 250 -3.39 -18.24 -8.83
C VAL A 250 -3.20 -16.95 -9.60
N PHE A 251 -2.83 -15.87 -8.93
CA PHE A 251 -2.48 -14.60 -9.56
C PHE A 251 -0.98 -14.38 -9.49
N TYR A 252 -0.36 -14.02 -10.61
CA TYR A 252 1.02 -13.56 -10.66
C TYR A 252 1.04 -12.04 -10.84
N SER A 253 1.60 -11.32 -9.87
CA SER A 253 1.59 -9.85 -9.89
C SER A 253 2.60 -9.23 -10.86
N GLY A 254 3.65 -9.97 -11.24
CA GLY A 254 4.72 -9.45 -12.09
C GLY A 254 4.26 -9.02 -13.49
N ASP A 255 3.27 -9.72 -14.05
CA ASP A 255 2.68 -9.40 -15.35
C ASP A 255 1.15 -9.28 -15.31
N ARG A 256 0.56 -9.35 -14.10
CA ARG A 256 -0.87 -9.37 -13.86
C ARG A 256 -1.59 -10.53 -14.56
N THR A 257 -1.02 -11.73 -14.60
CA THR A 257 -1.70 -12.92 -15.14
C THR A 257 -2.48 -13.68 -14.07
N TRP A 258 -3.71 -14.09 -14.39
CA TRP A 258 -4.47 -15.07 -13.60
C TRP A 258 -4.36 -16.46 -14.24
N HIS A 259 -4.12 -17.45 -13.40
CA HIS A 259 -4.16 -18.87 -13.73
C HIS A 259 -5.35 -19.52 -13.05
N THR A 260 -6.03 -20.43 -13.76
CA THR A 260 -7.28 -21.06 -13.35
C THR A 260 -7.16 -22.57 -13.37
N ARG A 261 -8.01 -23.24 -12.58
CA ARG A 261 -8.00 -24.70 -12.39
C ARG A 261 -6.60 -25.22 -12.01
N VAL A 262 -5.91 -24.48 -11.15
CA VAL A 262 -4.51 -24.75 -10.83
C VAL A 262 -4.42 -25.93 -9.86
N THR A 263 -4.03 -27.10 -10.38
CA THR A 263 -3.63 -28.26 -9.58
C THR A 263 -2.17 -28.10 -9.10
N PRO A 264 -1.68 -28.94 -8.17
CA PRO A 264 -0.27 -28.95 -7.80
C PRO A 264 0.70 -29.09 -8.99
N GLU A 265 0.33 -29.86 -10.01
CA GLU A 265 1.13 -30.02 -11.23
C GLU A 265 1.14 -28.74 -12.07
N VAL A 266 -0.02 -28.10 -12.23
CA VAL A 266 -0.13 -26.81 -12.92
C VAL A 266 0.61 -25.72 -12.16
N ALA A 267 0.59 -25.73 -10.82
CA ALA A 267 1.36 -24.79 -10.00
C ALA A 267 2.86 -24.86 -10.31
N LYS A 268 3.42 -26.08 -10.43
CA LYS A 268 4.82 -26.27 -10.83
C LYS A 268 5.09 -25.70 -12.23
N GLN A 269 4.18 -25.93 -13.18
CA GLN A 269 4.28 -25.35 -14.53
C GLN A 269 4.23 -23.82 -14.52
N VAL A 270 3.34 -23.22 -13.72
CA VAL A 270 3.24 -21.75 -13.57
C VAL A 270 4.59 -21.18 -13.15
N VAL A 271 5.26 -21.79 -12.17
CA VAL A 271 6.56 -21.29 -11.71
C VAL A 271 7.65 -21.53 -12.77
N GLN A 272 7.80 -22.77 -13.23
CA GLN A 272 8.92 -23.17 -14.09
C GLN A 272 8.86 -22.59 -15.50
N GLN A 273 7.66 -22.46 -16.08
CA GLN A 273 7.48 -21.99 -17.45
C GLN A 273 7.12 -20.51 -17.46
N HIS A 274 6.06 -20.12 -16.74
CA HIS A 274 5.56 -18.75 -16.83
C HIS A 274 6.40 -17.75 -16.06
N VAL A 275 6.62 -17.96 -14.77
CA VAL A 275 7.35 -17.00 -13.94
C VAL A 275 8.84 -17.00 -14.29
N ALA A 276 9.48 -18.17 -14.40
CA ALA A 276 10.91 -18.25 -14.63
C ALA A 276 11.34 -17.99 -16.09
N GLN A 277 10.50 -18.36 -17.07
CA GLN A 277 10.88 -18.31 -18.49
C GLN A 277 9.98 -17.38 -19.33
N GLY A 278 8.95 -16.76 -18.74
CA GLY A 278 8.02 -15.90 -19.46
C GLY A 278 7.09 -16.65 -20.43
N GLN A 279 7.00 -17.98 -20.34
CA GLN A 279 6.19 -18.80 -21.26
C GLN A 279 4.72 -18.81 -20.84
N SER A 280 3.83 -18.53 -21.79
CA SER A 280 2.38 -18.53 -21.50
C SER A 280 1.85 -19.97 -21.33
N LEU A 281 0.92 -20.14 -20.38
CA LEU A 281 0.13 -21.36 -20.17
C LEU A 281 -1.31 -21.14 -20.66
N PRO A 282 -1.58 -21.16 -21.99
CA PRO A 282 -2.86 -20.72 -22.56
C PRO A 282 -4.08 -21.47 -22.01
N ASP A 283 -3.94 -22.76 -21.70
CA ASP A 283 -5.03 -23.57 -21.16
C ASP A 283 -5.47 -23.17 -19.75
N HIS A 284 -4.55 -22.59 -18.98
CA HIS A 284 -4.75 -22.17 -17.60
C HIS A 284 -4.89 -20.65 -17.44
N ARG A 285 -4.48 -19.86 -18.43
CA ARG A 285 -4.53 -18.40 -18.41
C ARG A 285 -5.97 -17.86 -18.43
N TYR A 286 -6.19 -16.80 -17.66
CA TYR A 286 -7.44 -16.07 -17.62
C TYR A 286 -7.23 -14.53 -17.62
N PRO A 287 -8.01 -13.77 -18.40
CA PRO A 287 -8.92 -14.24 -19.44
C PRO A 287 -8.17 -15.03 -20.52
N ARG A 288 -8.86 -15.93 -21.22
CA ARG A 288 -8.25 -16.59 -22.38
C ARG A 288 -7.97 -15.51 -23.41
N THR A 289 -6.71 -15.36 -23.81
CA THR A 289 -6.36 -14.54 -24.97
C THR A 289 -6.96 -15.24 -26.18
N ASN A 290 -7.96 -14.64 -26.83
CA ASN A 290 -8.35 -15.10 -28.15
C ASN A 290 -7.12 -14.91 -29.03
N HIS A 291 -6.57 -16.02 -29.54
CA HIS A 291 -5.68 -15.94 -30.68
C HIS A 291 -6.49 -15.30 -31.81
N ALA A 292 -6.18 -14.04 -32.13
CA ALA A 292 -6.58 -13.43 -33.38
C ALA A 292 -5.77 -14.05 -34.52
#